data_AF-A0A382CIS8-F1
#
_entry.id   AF-A0A382CIS8-F1
#
_cell.length_a   1.000
_cell.length_b   1.000
_cell.length_c   1.000
_cell.angle_alpha   90.00
_cell.angle_beta   90.00
_cell.angle_gamma   90.00
#
_symmetry.space_group_name_H-M   'P 1'
#
loop_
_entity.id
_entity.type
_entity.pdbx_description
1 polymer ?
#
loop_
_entity_poly.entity_id
_entity_poly.type
_entity_poly.pdbx_seq_one_letter_code
_entity_poly.pdbx_strand_id
1 'polypeptide(L)'
;MLAYRDSTIFVRYLALPIFLIFLIFDNNKYLKISAGIIFFSVTFVCIDTLYQFINYDPEFGFGKDLLGFTPDWYGRLTGPFYKELIPGAYVSKFGLIGLVYLIVSIKNKTKQNIASITYLTLIGIVTFVSGERMAFATFLLGILFLIIFYQKKRVVFLLSLLLILFIVFLISKIHPVYNDYKILKSTSYHLGLKIEKEYICNDNSEIRCKKIINLQPRFIEIIKNFEDSPYGQIYNLGIKMFNDHKLQGVGMNNFTYLCKNDDRY
;
A
#
# COMPACT_ATOMS: atom_id res chain seq x y z
N MET A 1 -20.41 -12.47 -23.84
CA MET A 1 -20.52 -11.23 -24.65
C MET A 1 -20.07 -9.99 -23.88
N LEU A 2 -20.45 -9.82 -22.59
CA LEU A 2 -19.96 -8.73 -21.73
C LEU A 2 -18.42 -8.59 -21.72
N ALA A 3 -17.70 -9.69 -21.50
CA ALA A 3 -16.23 -9.68 -21.46
C ALA A 3 -15.57 -9.10 -22.72
N TYR A 4 -16.12 -9.36 -23.91
CA TYR A 4 -15.57 -8.84 -25.16
C TYR A 4 -15.83 -7.34 -25.33
N ARG A 5 -17.01 -6.86 -24.95
CA ARG A 5 -17.34 -5.42 -25.01
C ARG A 5 -16.32 -4.61 -24.22
N ASP A 6 -16.05 -5.04 -23.00
CA ASP A 6 -15.16 -4.31 -22.09
C ASP A 6 -13.69 -4.48 -22.51
N SER A 7 -13.34 -5.57 -23.21
CA SER A 7 -11.98 -5.84 -23.69
C SER A 7 -11.48 -4.82 -24.74
N THR A 8 -12.38 -4.24 -25.53
CA THR A 8 -12.04 -3.31 -26.61
C THR A 8 -11.32 -2.04 -26.12
N ILE A 9 -11.60 -1.63 -24.89
CA ILE A 9 -10.96 -0.47 -24.25
C ILE A 9 -9.45 -0.72 -24.04
N PHE A 10 -9.02 -1.97 -23.83
CA PHE A 10 -7.60 -2.32 -23.63
C PHE A 10 -6.74 -2.17 -24.87
N VAL A 11 -7.32 -2.24 -26.07
CA VAL A 11 -6.56 -2.00 -27.31
C VAL A 11 -6.03 -0.56 -27.33
N ARG A 12 -6.78 0.41 -26.80
CA ARG A 12 -6.31 1.80 -26.67
C ARG A 12 -5.15 1.90 -25.68
N TYR A 13 -5.13 1.08 -24.64
CA TYR A 13 -4.03 1.01 -23.69
C TYR A 13 -2.76 0.38 -24.26
N LEU A 14 -2.80 -0.29 -25.42
CA LEU A 14 -1.59 -0.74 -26.14
C LEU A 14 -0.86 0.40 -26.87
N ALA A 15 -1.55 1.50 -27.22
CA ALA A 15 -0.90 2.66 -27.83
C ALA A 15 0.01 3.40 -26.82
N LEU A 16 -0.33 3.35 -25.53
CA LEU A 16 0.41 3.98 -24.45
C LEU A 16 1.84 3.41 -24.28
N PRO A 17 2.08 2.08 -24.18
CA PRO A 17 3.43 1.53 -24.11
C PRO A 17 4.22 1.78 -25.40
N ILE A 18 3.59 1.78 -26.58
CA ILE A 18 4.26 2.12 -27.84
C ILE A 18 4.78 3.56 -27.80
N PHE A 19 3.95 4.50 -27.34
CA PHE A 19 4.33 5.91 -27.17
C PHE A 19 5.47 6.07 -26.15
N LEU A 20 5.41 5.36 -25.02
CA LEU A 20 6.46 5.38 -24.00
C LEU A 20 7.80 4.87 -24.57
N ILE A 21 7.79 3.76 -25.31
CA ILE A 21 8.99 3.18 -25.94
C ILE A 21 9.62 4.17 -26.91
N PHE A 22 8.84 4.76 -27.80
CA PHE A 22 9.37 5.59 -28.88
C PHE A 22 9.89 6.95 -28.39
N LEU A 23 9.24 7.59 -27.41
CA LEU A 23 9.61 8.95 -26.99
C LEU A 23 10.48 9.01 -25.74
N ILE A 24 10.25 8.11 -24.78
CA ILE A 24 10.91 8.20 -23.47
C ILE A 24 12.15 7.32 -23.41
N PHE A 25 12.06 6.08 -23.91
CA PHE A 25 13.16 5.11 -23.78
C PHE A 25 14.27 5.32 -24.80
N ASP A 26 13.98 5.91 -25.96
CA ASP A 26 14.99 6.14 -27.01
C ASP A 26 16.00 7.24 -26.63
N ASN A 27 15.59 8.18 -25.76
CA ASN A 27 16.44 9.30 -25.35
C ASN A 27 16.71 9.32 -23.85
N ASN A 28 17.97 9.04 -23.49
CA ASN A 28 18.47 9.08 -22.11
C ASN A 28 18.12 10.38 -21.36
N LYS A 29 17.99 11.51 -22.05
CA LYS A 29 17.58 12.80 -21.44
C LYS A 29 16.14 12.75 -20.96
N TYR A 30 15.20 12.30 -21.78
CA TYR A 30 13.77 12.23 -21.42
C TYR A 30 13.49 11.15 -20.37
N LEU A 31 14.20 10.02 -20.44
CA LEU A 31 14.16 9.00 -19.39
C LEU A 31 14.61 9.57 -18.04
N LYS A 32 15.73 10.32 -18.01
CA LYS A 32 16.23 10.93 -16.77
C LYS A 32 15.26 11.97 -16.20
N ILE A 33 14.65 12.80 -17.05
CA ILE A 33 13.69 13.82 -16.62
C ILE A 33 12.42 13.17 -16.06
N SER A 34 11.82 12.23 -16.80
CA SER A 34 10.59 11.54 -16.37
C SER A 34 10.79 10.75 -15.09
N ALA A 35 11.85 9.95 -14.99
CA ALA A 35 12.20 9.23 -13.76
C ALA A 35 12.51 10.20 -12.60
N GLY A 36 13.12 11.36 -12.90
CA GLY A 36 13.38 12.41 -11.93
C GLY A 36 12.10 13.00 -11.33
N ILE A 37 11.11 13.35 -12.16
CA ILE A 37 9.81 13.85 -11.69
C ILE A 37 9.15 12.84 -10.75
N ILE A 38 9.13 11.56 -11.14
CA ILE A 38 8.57 10.47 -10.32
C ILE A 38 9.36 10.30 -9.02
N PHE A 39 10.70 10.38 -9.07
CA PHE A 39 11.54 10.27 -7.88
C PHE A 39 11.24 11.38 -6.87
N PHE A 40 11.14 12.63 -7.32
CA PHE A 40 10.84 13.76 -6.44
C PHE A 40 9.41 13.72 -5.90
N SER A 41 8.41 13.33 -6.72
CA SER A 41 7.04 13.20 -6.25
C SER A 41 6.88 12.10 -5.21
N VAL A 42 7.49 10.93 -5.42
CA VAL A 42 7.47 9.83 -4.46
C VAL A 42 8.18 10.23 -3.16
N THR A 43 9.33 10.89 -3.26
CA THR A 43 10.07 11.34 -2.07
C THR A 43 9.26 12.37 -1.27
N PHE A 44 8.57 13.30 -1.94
CA PHE A 44 7.67 14.26 -1.30
C PHE A 44 6.54 13.56 -0.54
N VAL A 45 5.85 12.62 -1.20
CA VAL A 45 4.78 11.83 -0.55
C VAL A 45 5.31 11.05 0.65
N CYS A 46 6.51 10.47 0.56
CA CYS A 46 7.13 9.77 1.68
C CYS A 46 7.40 10.70 2.88
N ILE A 47 7.94 11.89 2.64
CA ILE A 47 8.22 12.86 3.71
C ILE A 47 6.91 13.30 4.36
N ASP A 48 5.91 13.62 3.55
CA ASP A 48 4.63 14.12 4.02
C ASP A 48 3.88 13.10 4.88
N THR A 49 3.82 11.86 4.41
CA THR A 49 3.18 10.75 5.14
C THR A 49 3.90 10.40 6.44
N LEU A 50 5.24 10.48 6.49
CA LEU A 50 5.99 10.27 7.72
C LEU A 50 5.79 11.40 8.72
N TYR A 51 5.71 12.65 8.25
CA TYR A 51 5.36 13.79 9.09
C TYR A 51 3.97 13.61 9.72
N GLN A 52 2.98 13.24 8.90
CA GLN A 52 1.63 12.94 9.36
C GLN A 52 1.61 11.79 10.39
N PHE A 53 2.44 10.76 10.19
CA PHE A 53 2.54 9.62 11.11
C PHE A 53 3.10 9.98 12.48
N ILE A 54 4.13 10.82 12.53
CA ILE A 54 4.76 11.27 13.79
C ILE A 54 3.77 12.07 14.64
N ASN A 55 2.89 12.86 14.00
CA ASN A 55 1.87 13.66 14.66
C ASN A 55 0.65 12.82 15.06
N TYR A 56 0.86 11.74 15.79
CA TYR A 56 -0.23 10.86 16.22
C TYR A 56 -0.78 11.25 17.60
N ASP A 57 -2.10 11.29 17.70
CA ASP A 57 -2.85 11.48 18.93
C ASP A 57 -3.86 10.32 19.15
N PRO A 58 -3.99 9.78 20.37
CA PRO A 58 -4.94 8.70 20.66
C PRO A 58 -6.42 9.06 20.43
N GLU A 59 -6.82 10.31 20.65
CA GLU A 59 -8.20 10.79 20.50
C GLU A 59 -8.55 11.00 19.01
N PHE A 60 -7.71 11.77 18.32
CA PHE A 60 -7.98 12.22 16.95
C PHE A 60 -7.34 11.35 15.86
N GLY A 61 -6.37 10.51 16.21
CA GLY A 61 -5.63 9.68 15.27
C GLY A 61 -4.42 10.43 14.69
N PHE A 62 -4.11 10.21 13.42
CA PHE A 62 -3.02 10.93 12.77
C PHE A 62 -3.40 12.39 12.52
N GLY A 63 -2.49 13.30 12.82
CA GLY A 63 -2.68 14.73 12.73
C GLY A 63 -2.59 15.27 11.30
N LYS A 64 -2.20 16.54 11.20
CA LYS A 64 -2.08 17.24 9.92
C LYS A 64 -0.85 16.80 9.14
N ASP A 65 -0.99 16.70 7.83
CA ASP A 65 0.11 16.60 6.87
C ASP A 65 0.82 17.97 6.69
N LEU A 66 1.83 18.06 5.82
CA LEU A 66 2.51 19.36 5.57
C LEU A 66 1.60 20.38 4.88
N LEU A 67 0.54 19.94 4.21
CA LEU A 67 -0.43 20.79 3.54
C LEU A 67 -1.58 21.24 4.46
N GLY A 68 -1.61 20.73 5.70
CA GLY A 68 -2.60 21.06 6.72
C GLY A 68 -3.86 20.19 6.69
N PHE A 69 -3.89 19.13 5.89
CA PHE A 69 -5.01 18.19 5.79
C PHE A 69 -4.99 17.16 6.91
N THR A 70 -6.18 16.82 7.41
CA THR A 70 -6.40 15.76 8.41
C THR A 70 -7.14 14.58 7.78
N PRO A 71 -6.86 13.34 8.22
CA PRO A 71 -7.57 12.17 7.72
C PRO A 71 -8.99 12.11 8.27
N ASP A 72 -9.95 11.80 7.39
CA ASP A 72 -11.35 11.59 7.77
C ASP A 72 -11.55 10.28 8.56
N TRP A 73 -10.61 9.33 8.44
CA TRP A 73 -10.73 7.99 9.03
C TRP A 73 -9.64 7.74 10.06
N TYR A 74 -10.06 7.36 11.27
CA TYR A 74 -9.16 7.11 12.38
C TYR A 74 -8.12 6.03 12.06
N GLY A 75 -6.85 6.33 12.32
CA GLY A 75 -5.75 5.37 12.16
C GLY A 75 -5.38 5.06 10.71
N ARG A 76 -5.78 5.90 9.74
CA ARG A 76 -5.31 5.83 8.35
C ARG A 76 -4.58 7.10 7.96
N LEU A 77 -3.51 6.93 7.19
CA LEU A 77 -2.76 8.03 6.61
C LEU A 77 -3.31 8.38 5.23
N THR A 78 -3.37 9.68 4.95
CA THR A 78 -3.76 10.23 3.65
C THR A 78 -2.53 10.71 2.89
N GLY A 79 -1.49 11.14 3.59
CA GLY A 79 -0.44 11.96 2.97
C GLY A 79 -1.05 13.17 2.26
N PRO A 80 -0.46 13.63 1.13
CA PRO A 80 -0.87 14.84 0.45
C PRO A 80 -2.15 14.66 -0.38
N PHE A 81 -2.82 13.51 -0.27
CA PHE A 81 -3.99 13.14 -1.06
C PHE A 81 -5.33 13.55 -0.42
N TYR A 82 -5.28 14.44 0.59
CA TYR A 82 -6.45 14.98 1.29
C TYR A 82 -7.40 13.90 1.82
N LYS A 83 -8.44 13.53 1.08
CA LYS A 83 -9.43 12.51 1.48
C LYS A 83 -9.08 11.09 1.03
N GLU A 84 -8.15 10.94 0.10
CA GLU A 84 -7.84 9.63 -0.45
C GLU A 84 -6.79 8.90 0.41
N LEU A 85 -7.16 7.72 0.90
CA LEU A 85 -6.32 6.87 1.76
C LEU A 85 -5.43 5.95 0.92
N ILE A 86 -4.61 6.54 0.04
CA ILE A 86 -3.77 5.84 -0.95
C ILE A 86 -2.25 6.11 -0.91
N PRO A 87 -1.65 6.69 0.15
CA PRO A 87 -0.21 6.99 0.12
C PRO A 87 0.64 5.72 -0.08
N GLY A 88 0.26 4.59 0.51
CA GLY A 88 1.01 3.33 0.36
C GLY A 88 0.94 2.79 -1.07
N ALA A 89 -0.25 2.74 -1.66
CA ALA A 89 -0.48 2.27 -3.02
C ALA A 89 0.25 3.13 -4.05
N TYR A 90 0.27 4.46 -3.86
CA TYR A 90 1.01 5.36 -4.75
C TYR A 90 2.52 5.05 -4.72
N VAL A 91 3.11 5.05 -3.52
CA VAL A 91 4.55 4.88 -3.34
C VAL A 91 5.00 3.47 -3.76
N SER A 92 4.24 2.42 -3.47
CA SER A 92 4.57 1.04 -3.88
C SER A 92 4.60 0.85 -5.40
N LYS A 93 3.70 1.53 -6.15
CA LYS A 93 3.62 1.44 -7.61
C LYS A 93 4.72 2.25 -8.30
N PHE A 94 4.95 3.49 -7.85
CA PHE A 94 5.87 4.41 -8.52
C PHE A 94 7.30 4.38 -7.96
N GLY A 95 7.50 3.86 -6.75
CA GLY A 95 8.79 3.87 -6.07
C GLY A 95 9.89 3.14 -6.84
N LEU A 96 9.60 1.98 -7.45
CA LEU A 96 10.59 1.27 -8.25
C LEU A 96 10.97 2.02 -9.55
N ILE A 97 10.07 2.82 -10.10
CA ILE A 97 10.37 3.68 -11.27
C ILE A 97 11.27 4.83 -10.83
N GLY A 98 11.00 5.45 -9.68
CA GLY A 98 11.87 6.49 -9.10
C GLY A 98 13.29 6.00 -8.83
N LEU A 99 13.48 4.71 -8.53
CA LEU A 99 14.81 4.13 -8.35
C LEU A 99 15.69 4.20 -9.62
N VAL A 100 15.09 4.18 -10.82
CA VAL A 100 15.81 4.34 -12.09
C VAL A 100 16.54 5.68 -12.14
N TYR A 101 15.95 6.74 -11.59
CA TYR A 101 16.60 8.06 -11.53
C TYR A 101 17.90 8.03 -10.75
N LEU A 102 17.94 7.36 -9.58
CA LEU A 102 19.15 7.21 -8.79
C LEU A 102 20.22 6.41 -9.53
N ILE A 103 19.81 5.37 -10.26
CA ILE A 103 20.72 4.56 -11.07
C ILE A 103 21.33 5.39 -12.21
N VAL A 104 20.55 6.19 -12.91
CA VAL A 104 21.03 6.96 -14.07
C VAL A 104 21.80 8.23 -13.65
N SER A 105 21.42 8.87 -12.55
CA SER A 105 21.94 10.19 -12.18
C SER A 105 23.27 10.14 -11.42
N ILE A 106 23.48 9.12 -10.58
CA ILE A 106 24.66 9.06 -9.70
C ILE A 106 25.72 8.15 -10.32
N LYS A 107 26.83 8.75 -10.78
CA LYS A 107 27.95 8.01 -11.40
C LYS A 107 28.77 7.20 -10.38
N ASN A 108 28.97 7.72 -9.17
CA ASN A 108 29.77 7.05 -8.15
C ASN A 108 29.00 5.86 -7.56
N LYS A 109 29.55 4.65 -7.72
CA LYS A 109 28.92 3.38 -7.33
C LYS A 109 28.56 3.31 -5.85
N THR A 110 29.43 3.78 -4.95
CA THR A 110 29.20 3.70 -3.49
C THR A 110 28.07 4.63 -3.07
N LYS A 111 28.13 5.89 -3.47
CA LYS A 111 27.06 6.88 -3.23
C LYS A 111 25.73 6.44 -3.83
N GLN A 112 25.75 5.88 -5.04
CA GLN A 112 24.56 5.35 -5.71
C GLN A 112 23.93 4.19 -4.94
N ASN A 113 24.74 3.24 -4.44
CA ASN A 113 24.26 2.13 -3.62
C ASN A 113 23.61 2.66 -2.33
N ILE A 114 24.29 3.54 -1.61
CA ILE A 114 23.78 4.12 -0.35
C ILE A 114 22.45 4.84 -0.60
N ALA A 115 22.38 5.70 -1.61
CA ALA A 115 21.15 6.41 -1.97
C ALA A 115 20.00 5.47 -2.36
N SER A 116 20.31 4.36 -3.04
CA SER A 116 19.30 3.36 -3.42
C SER A 116 18.77 2.62 -2.19
N ILE A 117 19.64 2.27 -1.24
CA ILE A 117 19.25 1.61 0.02
C ILE A 117 18.34 2.55 0.81
N THR A 118 18.77 3.80 1.05
CA THR A 118 17.99 4.77 1.83
C THR A 118 16.63 5.04 1.22
N TYR A 119 16.56 5.18 -0.11
CA TYR A 119 15.32 5.39 -0.83
C TYR A 119 14.36 4.20 -0.75
N LEU A 120 14.85 2.97 -0.97
CA LEU A 120 14.03 1.77 -0.85
C LEU A 120 13.54 1.55 0.59
N THR A 121 14.39 1.82 1.59
CA THR A 121 13.97 1.74 2.99
C THR A 121 12.88 2.76 3.31
N LEU A 122 13.00 3.99 2.80
CA LEU A 122 11.97 5.03 2.98
C LEU A 122 10.62 4.57 2.43
N ILE A 123 10.59 4.03 1.22
CA ILE A 123 9.37 3.48 0.60
C ILE A 123 8.81 2.32 1.43
N GLY A 124 9.66 1.40 1.87
CA GLY A 124 9.25 0.25 2.68
C GLY A 124 8.63 0.66 4.00
N ILE A 125 9.15 1.71 4.65
CA ILE A 125 8.58 2.25 5.88
C ILE A 125 7.21 2.86 5.62
N VAL A 126 7.08 3.73 4.61
CA VAL A 126 5.81 4.41 4.29
C VAL A 126 4.72 3.42 3.91
N THR A 127 5.05 2.41 3.09
CA THR A 127 4.09 1.38 2.71
C THR A 127 3.62 0.55 3.91
N PHE A 128 4.48 0.26 4.88
CA PHE A 128 4.08 -0.37 6.14
C PHE A 128 3.20 0.55 6.99
N VAL A 129 3.67 1.78 7.23
CA VAL A 129 3.06 2.77 8.11
C VAL A 129 1.69 3.25 7.61
N SER A 130 1.48 3.28 6.29
CA SER A 130 0.15 3.55 5.69
C SER A 130 -0.95 2.58 6.13
N GLY A 131 -0.59 1.40 6.66
CA GLY A 131 -1.53 0.34 7.01
C GLY A 131 -2.12 -0.38 5.78
N GLU A 132 -1.69 -0.04 4.56
CA GLU A 132 -2.10 -0.72 3.34
C GLU A 132 -1.33 -2.03 3.17
N ARG A 133 -1.84 -3.10 3.80
CA ARG A 133 -1.19 -4.44 3.81
C ARG A 133 -0.81 -4.92 2.40
N MET A 134 -1.67 -4.68 1.41
CA MET A 134 -1.40 -5.09 0.03
C MET A 134 -0.27 -4.27 -0.62
N ALA A 135 -0.20 -2.95 -0.37
CA ALA A 135 0.86 -2.11 -0.92
C ALA A 135 2.24 -2.49 -0.36
N PHE A 136 2.31 -2.84 0.92
CA PHE A 136 3.53 -3.37 1.53
C PHE A 136 3.92 -4.72 0.91
N ALA A 137 2.95 -5.64 0.75
CA ALA A 137 3.19 -6.95 0.15
C ALA A 137 3.63 -6.87 -1.31
N THR A 138 3.01 -6.02 -2.14
CA THR A 138 3.42 -5.83 -3.54
C THR A 138 4.82 -5.22 -3.64
N PHE A 139 5.15 -4.27 -2.77
CA PHE A 139 6.48 -3.67 -2.75
C PHE A 139 7.57 -4.68 -2.36
N LEU A 140 7.33 -5.48 -1.30
CA LEU A 140 8.24 -6.56 -0.90
C LEU A 140 8.41 -7.60 -2.01
N LEU A 141 7.32 -7.98 -2.69
CA LEU A 141 7.37 -8.88 -3.84
C LEU A 141 8.21 -8.27 -4.98
N GLY A 142 8.07 -6.98 -5.25
CA GLY A 142 8.91 -6.26 -6.21
C GLY A 142 10.39 -6.29 -5.86
N ILE A 143 10.74 -6.08 -4.59
CA ILE A 143 12.13 -6.22 -4.10
C ILE A 143 12.62 -7.66 -4.28
N LEU A 144 11.80 -8.66 -3.96
CA LEU A 144 12.13 -10.08 -4.12
C LEU A 144 12.43 -10.41 -5.59
N PHE A 145 11.62 -9.92 -6.54
CA PHE A 145 11.92 -10.08 -7.96
C PHE A 145 13.23 -9.41 -8.37
N LEU A 146 13.52 -8.21 -7.86
CA LEU A 146 14.78 -7.52 -8.16
C LEU A 146 16.00 -8.28 -7.59
N ILE A 147 15.86 -8.96 -6.45
CA ILE A 147 16.91 -9.82 -5.88
C ILE A 147 17.18 -11.03 -6.81
N ILE A 148 16.14 -11.64 -7.37
CA ILE A 148 16.26 -12.81 -8.25
C ILE A 148 16.83 -12.41 -9.62
N PHE A 149 16.26 -11.38 -10.26
CA PHE A 149 16.58 -11.05 -11.65
C PHE A 149 17.75 -10.06 -11.80
N TYR A 150 17.96 -9.12 -10.87
CA TYR A 150 18.98 -8.08 -11.01
C TYR A 150 20.25 -8.36 -10.18
N GLN A 151 21.01 -9.36 -10.63
CA GLN A 151 22.19 -9.89 -9.93
C GLN A 151 23.27 -8.83 -9.62
N LYS A 152 23.49 -7.84 -10.50
CA LYS A 152 24.54 -6.81 -10.37
C LYS A 152 24.41 -5.91 -9.14
N LYS A 153 23.20 -5.76 -8.57
CA LYS A 153 22.91 -4.92 -7.40
C LYS A 153 22.23 -5.69 -6.28
N ARG A 154 22.29 -7.03 -6.29
CA ARG A 154 21.56 -7.89 -5.35
C ARG A 154 21.79 -7.53 -3.87
N VAL A 155 23.02 -7.16 -3.51
CA VAL A 155 23.38 -6.74 -2.15
C VAL A 155 22.61 -5.49 -1.70
N VAL A 156 22.36 -4.53 -2.61
CA VAL A 156 21.57 -3.31 -2.31
C VAL A 156 20.16 -3.69 -1.90
N PHE A 157 19.51 -4.58 -2.65
CA PHE A 157 18.15 -4.99 -2.34
C PHE A 157 18.05 -5.85 -1.09
N LEU A 158 19.00 -6.79 -0.88
CA LEU A 158 19.05 -7.60 0.34
C LEU A 158 19.24 -6.73 1.59
N LEU A 159 20.16 -5.76 1.55
CA LEU A 159 20.38 -4.82 2.65
C LEU A 159 19.13 -3.95 2.89
N SER A 160 18.49 -3.46 1.83
CA SER A 160 17.24 -2.70 1.97
C SER A 160 16.13 -3.52 2.62
N LEU A 161 15.99 -4.81 2.24
CA LEU A 161 14.98 -5.70 2.80
C LEU A 161 15.22 -5.93 4.31
N LEU A 162 16.46 -6.21 4.70
CA LEU A 162 16.83 -6.40 6.11
C LEU A 162 16.57 -5.13 6.93
N LEU A 163 16.93 -3.95 6.39
CA LEU A 163 16.68 -2.67 7.04
C LEU A 163 15.19 -2.37 7.19
N ILE A 164 14.38 -2.65 6.16
CA ILE A 164 12.92 -2.50 6.23
C ILE A 164 12.35 -3.36 7.36
N LEU A 165 12.69 -4.65 7.39
CA LEU A 165 12.20 -5.56 8.44
C LEU A 165 12.62 -5.11 9.84
N PHE A 166 13.87 -4.66 9.99
CA PHE A 166 14.38 -4.14 11.26
C PHE A 166 13.63 -2.89 11.72
N ILE A 167 13.44 -1.90 10.84
CA ILE A 167 12.75 -0.65 11.18
C ILE A 167 11.26 -0.91 11.46
N VAL A 168 10.62 -1.77 10.67
CA VAL A 168 9.23 -2.19 10.90
C VAL A 168 9.07 -2.83 12.28
N PHE A 169 10.00 -3.70 12.67
CA PHE A 169 10.02 -4.29 14.00
C PHE A 169 10.12 -3.22 15.08
N LEU A 170 11.05 -2.26 14.96
CA LEU A 170 11.18 -1.16 15.90
C LEU A 170 9.91 -0.31 16.01
N ILE A 171 9.32 0.11 14.88
CA ILE A 171 8.10 0.92 14.84
C ILE A 171 6.95 0.19 15.54
N SER A 172 6.80 -1.11 15.30
CA SER A 172 5.73 -1.92 15.92
C SER A 172 5.85 -2.02 17.44
N LYS A 173 7.06 -1.85 17.99
CA LYS A 173 7.31 -1.89 19.43
C LYS A 173 7.25 -0.53 20.10
N ILE A 174 7.68 0.52 19.41
CA ILE A 174 7.83 1.85 20.00
C ILE A 174 6.57 2.71 19.82
N HIS A 175 5.95 2.67 18.63
CA HIS A 175 4.94 3.66 18.29
C HIS A 175 3.59 3.40 18.98
N PRO A 176 2.96 4.42 19.62
CA PRO A 176 1.76 4.26 20.43
C PRO A 176 0.58 3.65 19.66
N VAL A 177 0.39 3.99 18.38
CA VAL A 177 -0.65 3.40 17.49
C VAL A 177 -0.79 1.88 17.60
N TYR A 178 0.32 1.17 17.80
CA TYR A 178 0.33 -0.29 17.83
C TYR A 178 0.18 -0.89 19.22
N ASN A 179 0.28 -0.07 20.28
CA ASN A 179 0.35 -0.52 21.67
C ASN A 179 -0.74 0.10 22.58
N ASP A 180 -1.38 1.20 22.16
CA ASP A 180 -2.30 2.01 22.97
C ASP A 180 -3.77 1.53 22.95
N TYR A 181 -4.00 0.23 22.71
CA TYR A 181 -5.35 -0.32 22.62
C TYR A 181 -5.50 -1.68 23.32
N LYS A 182 -6.71 -1.92 23.84
CA LYS A 182 -7.17 -3.21 24.34
C LYS A 182 -8.11 -3.85 23.33
N ILE A 183 -8.01 -5.16 23.17
CA ILE A 183 -8.86 -5.90 22.23
C ILE A 183 -10.09 -6.39 23.00
N LEU A 184 -11.27 -5.97 22.56
CA LEU A 184 -12.54 -6.38 23.17
C LEU A 184 -13.09 -7.65 22.52
N LYS A 185 -13.06 -7.68 21.18
CA LYS A 185 -13.60 -8.79 20.39
C LYS A 185 -12.83 -8.92 19.09
N SER A 186 -12.62 -10.14 18.63
CA SER A 186 -11.98 -10.39 17.35
C SER A 186 -12.68 -11.57 16.67
N THR A 187 -13.13 -11.38 15.43
CA THR A 187 -13.89 -12.32 14.62
C THR A 187 -13.42 -12.27 13.18
N SER A 188 -13.65 -13.30 12.37
CA SER A 188 -13.23 -13.35 10.95
C SER A 188 -14.05 -12.48 9.99
N TYR A 189 -15.16 -11.90 10.46
CA TYR A 189 -16.08 -11.11 9.65
C TYR A 189 -15.56 -9.69 9.32
N HIS A 190 -16.21 -9.03 8.36
CA HIS A 190 -15.87 -7.66 7.98
C HIS A 190 -16.00 -6.71 9.17
N LEU A 191 -14.96 -5.92 9.44
CA LEU A 191 -14.84 -5.09 10.66
C LEU A 191 -14.94 -5.89 11.97
N GLY A 192 -14.50 -7.14 11.94
CA GLY A 192 -14.64 -8.10 13.04
C GLY A 192 -13.75 -7.85 14.26
N LEU A 193 -12.82 -6.89 14.22
CA LEU A 193 -11.93 -6.53 15.32
C LEU A 193 -12.45 -5.27 16.03
N LYS A 194 -12.85 -5.40 17.30
CA LYS A 194 -13.24 -4.28 18.16
C LYS A 194 -12.11 -3.96 19.13
N ILE A 195 -11.57 -2.75 19.04
CA ILE A 195 -10.55 -2.25 19.95
C ILE A 195 -11.09 -1.11 20.82
N GLU A 196 -10.57 -1.01 22.03
CA GLU A 196 -10.82 0.07 22.98
C GLU A 196 -9.53 0.85 23.18
N LYS A 197 -9.60 2.17 23.03
CA LYS A 197 -8.49 3.10 23.30
C LYS A 197 -8.83 4.03 24.45
N GLU A 198 -7.85 4.32 25.28
CA GLU A 198 -7.95 5.25 26.41
C GLU A 198 -7.26 6.57 26.04
N TYR A 199 -7.91 7.70 26.34
CA TYR A 199 -7.36 9.05 26.14
C TYR A 199 -7.75 9.97 27.31
N ILE A 200 -7.05 11.11 27.45
CA ILE A 200 -7.32 12.09 28.53
C ILE A 200 -8.54 12.91 28.13
N CYS A 201 -9.55 13.00 29.00
CA CYS A 201 -10.74 13.82 28.74
C CYS A 201 -10.40 15.32 28.90
N ASN A 202 -10.99 16.18 28.05
CA ASN A 202 -10.81 17.64 28.12
C ASN A 202 -11.36 18.28 29.40
N ASP A 203 -12.26 17.61 30.14
CA ASP A 203 -13.00 18.20 31.26
C ASP A 203 -12.49 17.83 32.67
N ASN A 204 -11.36 17.15 32.80
CA ASN A 204 -10.54 17.07 34.02
C ASN A 204 -9.39 16.09 33.76
N SER A 205 -8.16 16.52 34.05
CA SER A 205 -6.91 15.81 33.74
C SER A 205 -6.75 14.43 34.41
N GLU A 206 -7.69 14.03 35.27
CA GLU A 206 -7.65 12.76 36.02
C GLU A 206 -8.58 11.67 35.45
N ILE A 207 -9.50 11.99 34.52
CA ILE A 207 -10.45 11.02 33.98
C ILE A 207 -9.97 10.50 32.62
N ARG A 208 -9.86 9.17 32.49
CA ARG A 208 -9.54 8.48 31.23
C ARG A 208 -10.82 8.14 30.47
N CYS A 209 -11.01 8.77 29.31
CA CYS A 209 -12.10 8.51 28.39
C CYS A 209 -11.78 7.27 27.53
N LYS A 210 -12.83 6.56 27.08
CA LYS A 210 -12.71 5.33 26.29
C LYS A 210 -13.38 5.51 24.93
N LYS A 211 -12.67 5.12 23.87
CA LYS A 211 -13.17 5.13 22.49
C LYS A 211 -13.13 3.73 21.90
N ILE A 212 -14.27 3.25 21.41
CA ILE A 212 -14.37 1.96 20.73
C ILE A 212 -14.23 2.18 19.23
N ILE A 213 -13.33 1.44 18.60
CA ILE A 213 -13.07 1.50 17.16
C ILE A 213 -13.21 0.10 16.57
N ASN A 214 -13.93 0.01 15.45
CA ASN A 214 -14.05 -1.22 14.69
C ASN A 214 -13.01 -1.21 13.56
N LEU A 215 -12.21 -2.28 13.48
CA LEU A 215 -11.13 -2.47 12.52
C LEU A 215 -11.31 -3.78 11.76
N GLN A 216 -10.61 -3.90 10.64
CA GLN A 216 -10.54 -5.15 9.90
C GLN A 216 -9.89 -6.25 10.76
N PRO A 217 -10.34 -7.50 10.61
CA PRO A 217 -9.92 -8.58 11.47
C PRO A 217 -8.45 -8.94 11.33
N ARG A 218 -7.95 -9.65 12.34
CA ARG A 218 -6.58 -10.16 12.34
C ARG A 218 -6.43 -11.25 11.27
N PHE A 219 -5.29 -11.24 10.60
CA PHE A 219 -5.00 -12.20 9.53
C PHE A 219 -5.13 -13.66 9.98
N ILE A 220 -4.68 -13.96 11.20
CA ILE A 220 -4.75 -15.31 11.79
C ILE A 220 -6.20 -15.79 11.94
N GLU A 221 -7.13 -14.89 12.28
CA GLU A 221 -8.55 -15.25 12.43
C GLU A 221 -9.24 -15.47 11.09
N ILE A 222 -8.87 -14.67 10.07
CA ILE A 222 -9.32 -14.91 8.70
C ILE A 222 -8.87 -16.30 8.24
N ILE A 223 -7.62 -16.69 8.47
CA ILE A 223 -7.14 -18.02 8.04
C ILE A 223 -7.85 -19.15 8.79
N LYS A 224 -8.04 -19.02 10.11
CA LYS A 224 -8.69 -20.07 10.92
C LYS A 224 -10.10 -20.41 10.41
N ASN A 225 -10.86 -19.38 10.01
CA ASN A 225 -12.21 -19.54 9.49
C ASN A 225 -12.29 -18.95 8.08
N PHE A 226 -11.42 -19.42 7.17
CA PHE A 226 -11.31 -18.84 5.83
C PHE A 226 -12.59 -18.98 5.03
N GLU A 227 -13.19 -20.17 4.99
CA GLU A 227 -14.40 -20.46 4.21
C GLU A 227 -15.57 -19.52 4.58
N ASP A 228 -15.77 -19.28 5.87
CA ASP A 228 -16.83 -18.40 6.38
C ASP A 228 -16.44 -16.91 6.38
N SER A 229 -15.17 -16.60 6.14
CA SER A 229 -14.72 -15.21 6.08
C SER A 229 -15.23 -14.55 4.79
N PRO A 230 -15.46 -13.23 4.80
CA PRO A 230 -15.83 -12.50 3.58
C PRO A 230 -14.82 -12.71 2.43
N TYR A 231 -13.54 -12.89 2.76
CA TYR A 231 -12.48 -13.15 1.78
C TYR A 231 -12.60 -14.53 1.14
N GLY A 232 -12.88 -15.58 1.93
CA GLY A 232 -13.06 -16.93 1.42
C GLY A 232 -14.34 -17.07 0.60
N GLN A 233 -15.44 -16.43 1.02
CA GLN A 233 -16.67 -16.39 0.23
C GLN A 233 -16.45 -15.76 -1.15
N ILE A 234 -15.77 -14.61 -1.22
CA ILE A 234 -15.43 -13.96 -2.49
C ILE A 234 -14.51 -14.84 -3.33
N TYR A 235 -13.53 -15.50 -2.70
CA TYR A 235 -12.59 -16.39 -3.39
C TYR A 235 -13.29 -17.61 -4.00
N ASN A 236 -14.12 -18.30 -3.21
CA ASN A 236 -14.89 -19.47 -3.65
C ASN A 236 -15.86 -19.12 -4.77
N LEU A 237 -16.53 -17.97 -4.65
CA LEU A 237 -17.41 -17.47 -5.69
C LEU A 237 -16.65 -17.12 -6.97
N GLY A 238 -15.47 -16.50 -6.84
CA GLY A 238 -14.58 -16.22 -7.97
C GLY A 238 -14.11 -17.49 -8.69
N ILE A 239 -13.80 -18.56 -7.95
CA ILE A 239 -13.49 -19.88 -8.52
C ILE A 239 -14.70 -20.45 -9.27
N LYS A 240 -15.90 -20.35 -8.69
CA LYS A 240 -17.13 -20.82 -9.34
C LYS A 240 -17.36 -20.09 -10.66
N MET A 241 -17.28 -18.76 -10.65
CA MET A 241 -17.38 -17.94 -11.86
C MET A 241 -16.31 -18.26 -12.90
N PHE A 242 -15.07 -18.54 -12.48
CA PHE A 242 -14.00 -18.96 -13.38
C PHE A 242 -14.27 -20.34 -14.00
N ASN A 243 -14.78 -21.29 -13.22
CA ASN A 243 -15.10 -22.63 -13.70
C ASN A 243 -16.25 -22.63 -14.70
N ASP A 244 -17.24 -21.76 -14.52
CA ASP A 244 -18.36 -21.57 -15.45
C ASP A 244 -17.92 -20.84 -16.73
N HIS A 245 -16.85 -20.04 -16.67
CA HIS A 245 -16.36 -19.21 -17.78
C HIS A 245 -14.85 -19.38 -18.05
N LYS A 246 -14.33 -20.61 -18.15
CA LYS A 246 -12.87 -20.90 -18.20
C LYS A 246 -12.07 -20.14 -19.25
N LEU A 247 -12.63 -19.95 -20.45
CA LEU A 247 -11.88 -19.38 -21.59
C LEU A 247 -11.79 -17.85 -21.56
N GLN A 248 -12.87 -17.18 -21.15
CA GLN A 248 -13.00 -15.72 -21.30
C GLN A 248 -13.17 -15.02 -19.95
N GLY A 249 -13.41 -15.78 -18.88
CA GLY A 249 -13.86 -15.28 -17.60
C GLY A 249 -15.18 -14.51 -17.72
N VAL A 250 -15.45 -13.72 -16.69
CA VAL A 250 -16.66 -12.90 -16.57
C VAL A 250 -16.49 -11.47 -17.11
N GLY A 251 -15.26 -11.08 -17.48
CA GLY A 251 -14.92 -9.71 -17.84
C GLY A 251 -14.64 -8.82 -16.62
N MET A 252 -13.97 -7.70 -16.84
CA MET A 252 -13.56 -6.79 -15.76
C MET A 252 -14.78 -6.07 -15.16
N ASN A 253 -14.81 -5.91 -13.83
CA ASN A 253 -15.91 -5.27 -13.09
C ASN A 253 -17.31 -5.89 -13.23
N ASN A 254 -17.42 -7.10 -13.79
CA ASN A 254 -18.71 -7.79 -13.95
C ASN A 254 -19.06 -8.73 -12.80
N PHE A 255 -18.18 -8.86 -11.79
CA PHE A 255 -18.40 -9.72 -10.62
C PHE A 255 -19.72 -9.37 -9.92
N THR A 256 -19.90 -8.11 -9.53
CA THR A 256 -21.11 -7.64 -8.83
C THR A 256 -22.35 -7.66 -9.72
N TYR A 257 -22.18 -7.50 -11.03
CA TYR A 257 -23.26 -7.61 -12.00
C TYR A 257 -23.78 -9.06 -12.07
N LEU A 258 -22.89 -10.05 -12.09
CA LEU A 258 -23.27 -11.46 -12.12
C LEU A 258 -23.92 -11.90 -10.81
N CYS A 259 -23.37 -11.51 -9.66
CA CYS A 259 -23.99 -11.78 -8.35
C CYS A 259 -25.42 -11.24 -8.20
N LYS A 260 -25.80 -10.23 -9.01
CA LYS A 260 -27.14 -9.63 -8.95
C LYS A 260 -28.12 -10.21 -9.96
N ASN A 261 -27.63 -10.79 -11.04
CA ASN A 261 -28.44 -11.12 -12.21
C ASN A 261 -28.44 -12.61 -12.56
N ASP A 262 -27.69 -13.43 -11.82
CA ASP A 262 -27.58 -14.87 -12.07
C ASP A 262 -27.64 -15.59 -10.73
N ASP A 263 -28.73 -16.32 -10.49
CA ASP A 263 -29.03 -17.01 -9.23
C ASP A 263 -28.00 -18.10 -8.85
N ARG A 264 -27.08 -18.43 -9.78
CA ARG A 264 -25.96 -19.33 -9.49
C ARG A 264 -24.92 -18.69 -8.56
N TYR A 265 -24.89 -17.37 -8.40
CA TYR A 265 -23.79 -16.62 -7.76
C TYR A 265 -24.21 -15.75 -6.58
#